data_AF-A0A2A3F658-F1
#
_entry.id   AF-A0A2A3F658-F1
#
_cell.length_a   1.000
_cell.length_b   1.000
_cell.length_c   1.000
_cell.angle_alpha   90.00
_cell.angle_beta   90.00
_cell.angle_gamma   90.00
#
_symmetry.space_group_name_H-M   'P 1'
#
loop_
_entity.id
_entity.type
_entity.pdbx_description
1 polymer ?
#
loop_
_entity_poly.entity_id
_entity_poly.type
_entity_poly.pdbx_seq_one_letter_code
_entity_poly.pdbx_strand_id
1 'polypeptide(L)'
;MSVKPLDGYRALDMAQYVAGPLAGQALRNGATEVITTEPPRGDAAPQIPATAAGKRFADPLSRAENNRELTADRTRTFAGHSVEESLQLSQGTSLMATRITGITDVVDTPVFDENQFVLGSAHKRRPAKSPWTPARTNSCAIGADGWTPEVGDYGRDLAAVVDWIAK
;
A
#
# COMPACT_ATOMS: atom_id res chain seq x y z
N MET A 1 -19.85 -24.45 4.30
CA MET A 1 -18.82 -23.86 3.42
C MET A 1 -18.66 -22.41 3.84
N SER A 2 -17.47 -21.96 4.22
CA SER A 2 -17.26 -20.55 4.60
C SER A 2 -17.26 -19.71 3.32
N VAL A 3 -18.22 -18.81 3.19
CA VAL A 3 -18.27 -17.83 2.11
C VAL A 3 -17.05 -16.92 2.25
N LYS A 4 -16.26 -16.77 1.20
CA LYS A 4 -15.14 -15.83 1.18
C LYS A 4 -15.66 -14.40 0.98
N PRO A 5 -14.94 -13.38 1.47
CA PRO A 5 -15.42 -12.00 1.42
C PRO A 5 -15.76 -11.46 0.02
N LEU A 6 -15.18 -12.02 -1.05
CA LEU A 6 -15.42 -11.60 -2.44
C LEU A 6 -15.95 -12.76 -3.30
N ASP A 7 -16.67 -13.72 -2.71
CA ASP A 7 -17.30 -14.79 -3.48
C ASP A 7 -18.32 -14.23 -4.50
N GLY A 8 -18.19 -14.66 -5.75
CA GLY A 8 -19.01 -14.17 -6.88
C GLY A 8 -18.43 -12.99 -7.66
N TYR A 9 -17.28 -12.44 -7.22
CA TYR A 9 -16.58 -11.36 -7.92
C TYR A 9 -15.30 -11.86 -8.62
N ARG A 10 -14.96 -11.23 -9.75
CA ARG A 10 -13.72 -11.46 -10.52
C ARG A 10 -12.81 -10.24 -10.37
N ALA A 11 -11.57 -10.44 -9.94
CA ALA A 11 -10.59 -9.36 -9.80
C ALA A 11 -9.64 -9.35 -11.01
N LEU A 12 -9.42 -8.17 -11.60
CA LEU A 12 -8.43 -7.95 -12.66
C LEU A 12 -7.23 -7.20 -12.05
N ASP A 13 -6.07 -7.85 -12.03
CA ASP A 13 -4.82 -7.26 -11.55
C ASP A 13 -4.01 -6.70 -12.74
N MET A 14 -3.77 -5.40 -12.70
CA MET A 14 -3.01 -4.63 -13.70
C MET A 14 -1.71 -4.03 -13.13
N ALA A 15 -1.28 -4.46 -11.94
CA ALA A 15 -0.05 -3.98 -11.32
C ALA A 15 1.20 -4.49 -12.07
N GLN A 16 2.24 -3.66 -12.09
CA GLN A 16 3.55 -3.98 -12.67
C GLN A 16 4.59 -4.15 -11.56
N TYR A 17 5.67 -4.91 -11.80
CA TYR A 17 6.71 -5.24 -10.81
C TYR A 17 6.20 -5.94 -9.53
N VAL A 18 6.97 -5.85 -8.44
CA VAL A 18 6.77 -6.53 -7.13
C VAL A 18 5.40 -6.26 -6.48
N ALA A 19 4.72 -5.17 -6.88
CA ALA A 19 3.37 -4.87 -6.42
C ALA A 19 2.31 -5.86 -6.93
N GLY A 20 2.48 -6.43 -8.13
CA GLY A 20 1.54 -7.40 -8.73
C GLY A 20 1.46 -8.72 -7.96
N PRO A 21 2.58 -9.41 -7.67
CA PRO A 21 2.55 -10.66 -6.92
C PRO A 21 1.91 -10.54 -5.52
N LEU A 22 2.09 -9.41 -4.84
CA LEU A 22 1.52 -9.16 -3.51
C LEU A 22 0.03 -8.80 -3.55
N ALA A 23 -0.38 -7.94 -4.50
CA ALA A 23 -1.78 -7.58 -4.68
C ALA A 23 -2.62 -8.79 -5.14
N GLY A 24 -2.13 -9.53 -6.14
CA GLY A 24 -2.74 -10.77 -6.61
C GLY A 24 -2.87 -11.82 -5.52
N GLN A 25 -1.84 -12.02 -4.66
CA GLN A 25 -1.92 -12.94 -3.53
C GLN A 25 -2.96 -12.52 -2.48
N ALA A 26 -3.00 -11.24 -2.11
CA ALA A 26 -3.99 -10.73 -1.16
C ALA A 26 -5.43 -10.91 -1.68
N LEU A 27 -5.65 -10.64 -2.97
CA LEU A 27 -6.96 -10.80 -3.61
C LEU A 27 -7.38 -12.28 -3.73
N ARG A 28 -6.43 -13.20 -3.96
CA ARG A 28 -6.72 -14.65 -4.09
C ARG A 28 -7.29 -15.27 -2.82
N ASN A 29 -6.97 -14.70 -1.66
CA ASN A 29 -7.52 -15.14 -0.39
C ASN A 29 -8.98 -14.74 -0.20
N GLY A 30 -9.43 -13.67 -0.88
CA GLY A 30 -10.79 -13.15 -0.79
C GLY A 30 -11.69 -13.50 -1.99
N ALA A 31 -11.14 -13.63 -3.19
CA ALA A 31 -11.88 -13.73 -4.46
C ALA A 31 -12.07 -15.15 -4.98
N THR A 32 -13.12 -15.34 -5.79
CA THR A 32 -13.38 -16.59 -6.51
C THR A 32 -12.43 -16.76 -7.70
N GLU A 33 -12.06 -15.66 -8.37
CA GLU A 33 -11.17 -15.67 -9.54
C GLU A 33 -10.34 -14.37 -9.61
N VAL A 34 -9.03 -14.51 -9.84
CA VAL A 34 -8.09 -13.39 -10.06
C VAL A 34 -7.43 -13.59 -11.42
N ILE A 35 -7.55 -12.59 -12.29
CA ILE A 35 -6.96 -12.56 -13.63
C ILE A 35 -5.84 -11.54 -13.60
N THR A 36 -4.61 -11.99 -13.81
CA THR A 36 -3.45 -11.11 -13.96
C THR A 36 -3.21 -10.85 -15.44
N THR A 37 -3.09 -9.58 -15.82
CA THR A 37 -2.76 -9.20 -17.20
C THR A 37 -1.41 -8.54 -17.28
N GLU A 38 -0.56 -9.04 -18.18
CA GLU A 38 0.70 -8.39 -18.54
C GLU A 38 0.52 -7.54 -19.80
N PRO A 39 1.26 -6.42 -19.93
CA PRO A 39 1.32 -5.69 -21.20
C PRO A 39 1.78 -6.63 -22.33
N PRO A 40 1.39 -6.38 -23.61
CA PRO A 40 1.81 -7.21 -24.74
C PRO A 40 3.33 -7.36 -24.93
N ARG A 41 4.12 -6.49 -24.28
CA ARG A 41 5.59 -6.52 -24.30
C ARG A 41 6.22 -7.06 -23.00
N GLY A 42 5.44 -7.65 -22.11
CA GLY A 42 5.85 -8.14 -20.79
C GLY A 42 6.03 -7.01 -19.76
N ASP A 43 6.50 -7.37 -18.57
CA ASP A 43 6.87 -6.43 -17.50
C ASP A 43 7.90 -5.40 -18.00
N ALA A 44 7.84 -4.16 -17.49
CA ALA A 44 8.75 -3.09 -17.92
C ALA A 44 10.19 -3.28 -17.41
N ALA A 45 10.40 -4.17 -16.42
CA ALA A 45 11.70 -4.48 -15.82
C ALA A 45 12.82 -4.82 -16.83
N PRO A 46 12.58 -5.69 -17.83
CA PRO A 46 13.56 -5.98 -18.88
C PRO A 46 13.80 -4.83 -19.88
N GLN A 47 12.95 -3.79 -19.95
CA GLN A 47 13.04 -2.75 -20.98
C GLN A 47 13.82 -1.51 -20.57
N ILE A 48 14.28 -1.41 -19.30
CA ILE A 48 15.14 -0.32 -18.85
C ILE A 48 16.55 -0.54 -19.41
N PRO A 49 17.01 0.28 -20.38
CA PRO A 49 18.35 0.14 -20.92
C PRO A 49 19.36 0.39 -19.81
N ALA A 50 20.35 -0.50 -19.67
CA ALA A 50 21.46 -0.29 -18.77
C ALA A 50 22.31 0.88 -19.26
N THR A 51 22.08 2.08 -18.74
CA THR A 51 23.01 3.17 -18.96
C THR A 51 24.28 2.90 -18.14
N ALA A 52 25.40 2.68 -18.84
CA ALA A 52 26.76 3.10 -18.49
C ALA A 52 27.85 2.09 -18.04
N ALA A 53 27.71 0.74 -18.10
CA ALA A 53 28.89 -0.12 -17.78
C ALA A 53 28.96 -1.50 -18.47
N GLY A 54 28.72 -1.58 -19.78
CA GLY A 54 28.89 -2.83 -20.54
C GLY A 54 27.95 -3.96 -20.08
N LYS A 55 28.32 -5.23 -20.36
CA LYS A 55 27.47 -6.40 -20.04
C LYS A 55 27.17 -6.57 -18.54
N ARG A 56 27.95 -5.96 -17.66
CA ARG A 56 27.90 -6.14 -16.19
C ARG A 56 26.56 -5.75 -15.56
N PHE A 57 25.83 -4.82 -16.17
CA PHE A 57 24.50 -4.39 -15.71
C PHE A 57 23.42 -4.54 -16.79
N ALA A 58 23.70 -5.29 -17.86
CA ALA A 58 22.83 -5.36 -19.03
C ALA A 58 21.48 -6.04 -18.72
N ASP A 59 21.49 -7.05 -17.85
CA ASP A 59 20.33 -7.85 -17.51
C ASP A 59 20.10 -7.92 -15.97
N PRO A 60 18.90 -8.35 -15.53
CA PRO A 60 18.57 -8.44 -14.11
C PRO A 60 19.50 -9.34 -13.28
N LEU A 61 19.96 -10.46 -13.84
CA LEU A 61 20.81 -11.41 -13.12
C LEU A 61 22.20 -10.80 -12.89
N SER A 62 22.82 -10.27 -13.94
CA SER A 62 24.11 -9.59 -13.84
C SER A 62 24.06 -8.41 -12.86
N ARG A 63 22.94 -7.66 -12.81
CA ARG A 63 22.74 -6.59 -11.81
C ARG A 63 22.68 -7.12 -10.37
N ALA A 64 22.04 -8.26 -10.15
CA ALA A 64 21.96 -8.88 -8.83
C ALA A 64 23.34 -9.34 -8.35
N GLU A 65 24.10 -10.00 -9.23
CA GLU A 65 25.48 -10.44 -8.95
C GLU A 65 26.42 -9.27 -8.64
N ASN A 66 26.21 -8.12 -9.30
CA ASN A 66 27.05 -6.93 -9.16
C ASN A 66 26.38 -5.80 -8.35
N ASN A 67 25.40 -6.12 -7.50
CA ASN A 67 24.55 -5.11 -6.84
C ASN A 67 25.36 -4.12 -5.96
N ARG A 68 26.46 -4.57 -5.35
CA ARG A 68 27.32 -3.71 -4.52
C ARG A 68 27.99 -2.60 -5.34
N GLU A 69 28.55 -2.94 -6.50
CA GLU A 69 29.16 -1.97 -7.42
C GLU A 69 28.09 -1.05 -8.00
N LEU A 70 26.96 -1.61 -8.45
CA LEU A 70 25.83 -0.84 -8.97
C LEU A 70 25.28 0.17 -7.95
N THR A 71 25.21 -0.21 -6.68
CA THR A 71 24.78 0.69 -5.59
C THR A 71 25.80 1.80 -5.33
N ALA A 72 27.09 1.50 -5.40
CA ALA A 72 28.15 2.51 -5.25
C ALA A 72 28.12 3.53 -6.41
N ASP A 73 27.94 3.06 -7.64
CA ASP A 73 27.81 3.91 -8.82
C ASP A 73 26.58 4.82 -8.72
N ARG A 74 25.41 4.26 -8.37
CA ARG A 74 24.19 5.04 -8.13
C ARG A 74 24.39 6.09 -7.05
N THR A 75 24.96 5.69 -5.90
CA THR A 75 25.24 6.62 -4.80
C THR A 75 26.13 7.77 -5.27
N ARG A 76 27.19 7.48 -6.03
CA ARG A 76 28.08 8.51 -6.59
C ARG A 76 27.33 9.44 -7.56
N THR A 77 26.52 8.88 -8.45
CA THR A 77 25.72 9.68 -9.40
C THR A 77 24.76 10.63 -8.69
N PHE A 78 24.03 10.14 -7.67
CA PHE A 78 23.05 10.95 -6.96
C PHE A 78 23.66 11.86 -5.87
N ALA A 79 24.91 11.66 -5.46
CA ALA A 79 25.56 12.46 -4.42
C ALA A 79 25.64 13.97 -4.75
N GLY A 80 25.63 14.33 -6.03
CA GLY A 80 25.66 15.72 -6.49
C GLY A 80 24.27 16.35 -6.70
N HIS A 81 23.18 15.63 -6.45
CA HIS A 81 21.82 16.07 -6.73
C HIS A 81 20.98 16.10 -5.47
N SER A 82 20.11 17.11 -5.36
CA SER A 82 19.06 17.13 -4.35
C SER A 82 17.99 16.06 -4.64
N VAL A 83 17.20 15.75 -3.62
CA VAL A 83 16.05 14.83 -3.76
C VAL A 83 15.03 15.41 -4.74
N GLU A 84 14.75 16.71 -4.70
CA GLU A 84 13.82 17.41 -5.58
C GLU A 84 14.26 17.33 -7.05
N GLU A 85 15.52 17.60 -7.34
CA GLU A 85 16.06 17.46 -8.69
C GLU A 85 15.93 16.01 -9.18
N SER A 86 16.22 15.05 -8.30
CA SER A 86 16.11 13.63 -8.63
C SER A 86 14.66 13.19 -8.91
N LEU A 87 13.69 13.71 -8.15
CA LEU A 87 12.26 13.47 -8.37
C LEU A 87 11.75 14.20 -9.61
N GLN A 88 12.23 15.40 -9.89
CA GLN A 88 11.88 16.12 -11.10
C GLN A 88 12.40 15.41 -12.35
N LEU A 89 13.59 14.80 -12.27
CA LEU A 89 14.17 13.99 -13.34
C LEU A 89 13.40 12.69 -13.58
N SER A 90 12.78 12.11 -12.54
CA SER A 90 11.97 10.91 -12.73
C SER A 90 10.60 11.22 -13.34
N GLN A 91 10.06 12.42 -13.15
CA GLN A 91 8.82 12.87 -13.78
C GLN A 91 8.96 12.86 -15.32
N GLY A 92 8.08 12.12 -16.00
CA GLY A 92 8.13 11.94 -17.46
C GLY A 92 8.99 10.76 -17.93
N THR A 93 9.60 10.01 -17.00
CA THR A 93 10.23 8.71 -17.28
C THR A 93 9.37 7.57 -16.74
N SER A 94 9.70 6.32 -17.06
CA SER A 94 9.10 5.13 -16.44
C SER A 94 9.71 4.78 -15.08
N LEU A 95 10.56 5.63 -14.51
CA LEU A 95 11.20 5.37 -13.22
C LEU A 95 10.27 5.75 -12.07
N MET A 96 9.96 4.76 -11.23
CA MET A 96 9.28 4.99 -9.97
C MET A 96 10.30 5.48 -8.93
N ALA A 97 10.17 6.74 -8.54
CA ALA A 97 10.98 7.34 -7.48
C ALA A 97 10.08 8.11 -6.52
N THR A 98 10.42 8.07 -5.24
CA THR A 98 9.75 8.83 -4.19
C THR A 98 10.78 9.29 -3.16
N ARG A 99 10.42 10.31 -2.39
CA ARG A 99 11.18 10.72 -1.21
C ARG A 99 10.98 9.68 -0.11
N ILE A 100 12.06 9.38 0.62
CA ILE A 100 11.95 8.67 1.90
C ILE A 100 11.44 9.68 2.93
N THR A 101 10.20 9.53 3.37
CA THR A 101 9.54 10.40 4.36
C THR A 101 9.43 9.68 5.71
N GLY A 102 9.67 10.41 6.81
CA GLY A 102 9.44 9.88 8.15
C GLY A 102 7.94 9.75 8.44
N ILE A 103 7.57 8.86 9.37
CA ILE A 103 6.15 8.66 9.75
C ILE A 103 5.49 9.95 10.25
N THR A 104 6.25 10.82 10.92
CA THR A 104 5.79 12.13 11.40
C THR A 104 5.49 13.10 10.27
N ASP A 105 6.16 12.96 9.13
CA ASP A 105 5.97 13.85 7.99
C ASP A 105 4.82 13.31 7.11
N VAL A 106 4.68 11.98 7.04
CA VAL A 106 3.64 11.30 6.24
C VAL A 106 2.24 11.74 6.65
N VAL A 107 1.97 11.85 7.96
CA VAL A 107 0.63 12.12 8.51
C VAL A 107 0.09 13.52 8.21
N ASP A 108 0.95 14.41 7.69
CA ASP A 108 0.60 15.78 7.34
C ASP A 108 0.79 16.05 5.83
N THR A 109 0.96 14.98 5.01
CA THR A 109 1.01 15.11 3.55
C THR A 109 -0.40 15.19 2.94
N PRO A 110 -0.58 15.92 1.81
CA PRO A 110 -1.87 15.98 1.12
C PRO A 110 -2.41 14.61 0.73
N VAL A 111 -1.54 13.70 0.28
CA VAL A 111 -1.89 12.32 -0.10
C VAL A 111 -2.47 11.55 1.09
N PHE A 112 -2.02 11.83 2.32
CA PHE A 112 -2.51 11.16 3.52
C PHE A 112 -3.93 11.59 3.87
N ASP A 113 -4.24 12.87 3.68
CA ASP A 113 -5.59 13.45 3.86
C ASP A 113 -6.55 13.05 2.74
N GLU A 114 -6.12 13.15 1.47
CA GLU A 114 -6.90 12.76 0.29
C GLU A 114 -7.34 11.30 0.35
N ASN A 115 -6.44 10.42 0.79
CA ASN A 115 -6.72 9.01 0.95
C ASN A 115 -7.38 8.68 2.30
N GLN A 116 -7.88 9.69 3.03
CA GLN A 116 -8.62 9.56 4.29
C GLN A 116 -8.02 8.50 5.23
N PHE A 117 -6.70 8.48 5.34
CA PHE A 117 -6.01 7.45 6.13
C PHE A 117 -6.23 7.65 7.63
N VAL A 118 -6.77 8.79 8.06
CA VAL A 118 -7.13 9.08 9.45
C VAL A 118 -8.57 9.57 9.53
N LEU A 119 -9.35 8.94 10.41
CA LEU A 119 -10.57 9.56 10.93
C LEU A 119 -10.31 10.24 12.27
N GLY A 120 -11.07 11.30 12.54
CA GLY A 120 -10.94 12.10 13.75
C GLY A 120 -11.11 11.27 15.02
N SER A 121 -10.13 11.43 15.91
CA SER A 121 -10.25 11.25 17.36
C SER A 121 -10.89 9.94 17.85
N ALA A 122 -10.06 8.92 18.08
CA ALA A 122 -10.51 7.61 18.58
C ALA A 122 -11.08 7.62 20.03
N HIS A 123 -10.90 8.68 20.83
CA HIS A 123 -11.25 8.67 22.26
C HIS A 123 -11.84 10.01 22.76
N LYS A 124 -13.04 9.97 23.39
CA LYS A 124 -13.82 11.18 23.78
C LYS A 124 -13.01 12.22 24.57
N ARG A 125 -12.19 11.74 25.51
CA ARG A 125 -11.36 12.59 26.39
C ARG A 125 -9.95 12.89 25.87
N ARG A 126 -9.49 12.17 24.84
CA ARG A 126 -8.11 12.23 24.37
C ARG A 126 -8.11 12.15 22.84
N PRO A 127 -8.29 13.29 22.17
CA PRO A 127 -8.32 13.26 20.72
C PRO A 127 -6.96 12.83 20.17
N ALA A 128 -7.00 11.81 19.33
CA ALA A 128 -5.84 11.24 18.66
C ALA A 128 -6.19 10.88 17.22
N LYS A 129 -5.30 11.20 16.28
CA LYS A 129 -5.36 10.69 14.91
C LYS A 129 -5.18 9.17 14.98
N SER A 130 -6.12 8.40 14.45
CA SER A 130 -6.02 6.94 14.33
C SER A 130 -6.08 6.55 12.87
N PRO A 131 -5.24 5.59 12.41
CA PRO A 131 -5.34 5.09 11.06
C PRO A 131 -6.72 4.43 10.83
N TRP A 132 -7.30 4.67 9.65
CA TRP A 132 -8.54 4.06 9.21
C TRP A 132 -8.31 2.67 8.61
N THR A 133 -9.38 1.92 8.41
CA THR A 133 -9.30 0.64 7.70
C THR A 133 -8.81 0.87 6.26
N PRO A 134 -7.75 0.18 5.80
CA PRO A 134 -7.20 0.41 4.47
C PRO A 134 -8.11 -0.08 3.35
N ALA A 135 -9.03 -1.00 3.65
CA ALA A 135 -10.00 -1.51 2.69
C ALA A 135 -11.09 -0.47 2.39
N ARG A 136 -11.41 -0.31 1.10
CA ARG A 136 -12.49 0.55 0.61
C ARG A 136 -13.48 -0.29 -0.18
N THR A 137 -14.77 0.01 -0.05
CA THR A 137 -15.79 -0.52 -0.98
C THR A 137 -16.55 0.63 -1.62
N ASN A 138 -17.19 0.32 -2.75
CA ASN A 138 -18.09 1.23 -3.46
C ASN A 138 -19.53 1.22 -2.92
N SER A 139 -19.91 0.19 -2.15
CA SER A 139 -21.29 -0.08 -1.77
C SER A 139 -21.59 0.25 -0.30
N CYS A 140 -20.59 0.28 0.57
CA CYS A 140 -20.73 0.69 1.96
C CYS A 140 -19.44 1.29 2.55
N ALA A 141 -19.61 2.08 3.62
CA ALA A 141 -18.47 2.43 4.45
C ALA A 141 -17.97 1.18 5.19
N ILE A 142 -16.65 0.96 5.18
CA ILE A 142 -15.98 -0.02 6.04
C ILE A 142 -15.35 0.73 7.20
N GLY A 143 -15.50 0.18 8.40
CA GLY A 143 -14.94 0.70 9.65
C GLY A 143 -16.02 1.00 10.68
N ALA A 144 -15.62 1.13 11.94
CA ALA A 144 -16.52 1.57 13.00
C ALA A 144 -16.44 3.09 13.08
N ASP A 145 -17.56 3.78 12.85
CA ASP A 145 -17.71 5.18 13.17
C ASP A 145 -18.03 5.34 14.66
N GLY A 146 -17.26 6.17 15.36
CA GLY A 146 -17.55 6.50 16.75
C GLY A 146 -16.36 6.39 17.68
N TRP A 147 -16.67 6.62 18.94
CA TRP A 147 -15.68 6.73 20.00
C TRP A 147 -15.35 5.37 20.59
N THR A 148 -14.08 5.17 20.94
CA THR A 148 -13.69 4.05 21.82
C THR A 148 -14.52 4.16 23.11
N PRO A 149 -15.29 3.11 23.45
CA PRO A 149 -16.12 3.12 24.65
C PRO A 149 -15.28 3.22 25.92
N GLU A 150 -15.81 3.87 26.95
CA GLU A 150 -15.21 3.80 28.27
C GLU A 150 -15.68 2.56 29.03
N VAL A 151 -14.91 2.18 30.05
CA VAL A 151 -15.29 1.11 30.97
C VAL A 151 -16.62 1.47 31.61
N GLY A 152 -17.64 0.64 31.37
CA GLY A 152 -18.99 0.81 31.93
C GLY A 152 -20.02 1.44 30.98
N ASP A 153 -19.62 1.97 29.81
CA ASP A 153 -20.53 2.67 28.88
C ASP A 153 -21.75 1.81 28.49
N TYR A 154 -21.58 0.48 28.38
CA TYR A 154 -22.65 -0.44 27.95
C TYR A 154 -23.10 -1.43 29.03
N GLY A 155 -22.73 -1.22 30.29
CA GLY A 155 -23.00 -2.20 31.36
C GLY A 155 -24.49 -2.52 31.55
N ARG A 156 -25.35 -1.49 31.46
CA ARG A 156 -26.81 -1.67 31.57
C ARG A 156 -27.41 -2.38 30.37
N ASP A 157 -26.97 -2.04 29.17
CA ASP A 157 -27.48 -2.64 27.94
C ASP A 157 -27.08 -4.11 27.84
N LEU A 158 -25.84 -4.43 28.22
CA LEU A 158 -25.37 -5.82 28.27
C LEU A 158 -26.11 -6.65 29.33
N ALA A 159 -26.39 -6.08 30.51
CA ALA A 159 -27.19 -6.76 31.52
C ALA A 159 -28.61 -7.09 31.00
N ALA A 160 -29.25 -6.15 30.31
CA ALA A 160 -30.56 -6.38 29.70
C ALA A 160 -30.54 -7.49 28.62
N VAL A 161 -29.48 -7.57 27.83
CA VAL A 161 -29.29 -8.66 26.84
C VAL A 161 -29.12 -10.01 27.54
N VAL A 162 -28.33 -10.08 28.62
CA VAL A 162 -28.14 -11.30 29.41
C VAL A 162 -29.47 -11.78 30.00
N ASP A 163 -30.25 -10.87 30.59
CA ASP A 163 -31.57 -11.17 31.16
C ASP A 163 -32.58 -11.65 30.10
N TRP A 164 -32.47 -11.15 28.86
CA TRP A 164 -33.29 -11.61 27.74
C TRP A 164 -32.91 -13.02 27.29
N ILE A 165 -31.62 -13.33 27.19
CA ILE A 165 -31.12 -14.67 26.80
C ILE A 165 -31.49 -15.72 27.86
N ALA A 166 -31.60 -15.31 29.13
CA ALA A 166 -31.91 -16.22 30.24
C ALA A 166 -33.40 -16.61 30.37
N LYS A 167 -34.28 -16.06 29.52
CA LYS A 167 -35.72 -16.40 29.47
C LYS A 167 -36.02 -17.40 28.36
#